data_AF-A0A958HZB6-F1
#
_entry.id   AF-A0A958HZB6-F1
#
_cell.length_a   1.000
_cell.length_b   1.000
_cell.length_c   1.000
_cell.angle_alpha   90.00
_cell.angle_beta   90.00
_cell.angle_gamma   90.00
#
_symmetry.space_group_name_H-M   'P 1'
#
loop_
_entity.id
_entity.type
_entity.pdbx_description
1 polymer ?
#
loop_
_entity_poly.entity_id
_entity_poly.type
_entity_poly.pdbx_seq_one_letter_code
_entity_poly.pdbx_strand_id
1 'polypeptide(L)'
;NVWYALGWLMAGKPDVAGDALRKYATLSGVAASPNGQPSFYEYRKANRDLPEYGQIDKPTFLWSGGWFINALYQLAGVRENPENIAFLPHLPAGWTDIGYDLQLFGRTANVSYRGDGDYFSAIFVDGKSAHSAVFSQPADSVRLIRGTPESPYLANANCRIQSVDFDNSAKEMRIFAAGIPRTTATFSIVSPMKPTACRDRDSGKSLAMKVQSQGDVFVVNIDSPAQQNLSLVLLFDK
;
A
#
# COMPACT_ATOMS: atom_id res chain seq x y z
N ASN A 1 7.70 -20.62 2.94
CA ASN A 1 6.65 -20.05 3.84
C ASN A 1 6.45 -18.56 3.62
N VAL A 2 7.45 -17.71 3.84
CA VAL A 2 7.26 -16.26 3.70
C VAL A 2 6.92 -15.81 2.27
N TRP A 3 7.58 -16.37 1.25
CA TRP A 3 7.22 -16.10 -0.16
C TRP A 3 5.78 -16.50 -0.52
N TYR A 4 5.25 -17.54 0.12
CA TYR A 4 3.85 -17.93 -0.08
C TYR A 4 2.90 -16.86 0.46
N ALA A 5 3.21 -16.28 1.63
CA ALA A 5 2.45 -15.15 2.18
C ALA A 5 2.57 -13.90 1.30
N LEU A 6 3.76 -13.58 0.78
CA LEU A 6 3.96 -12.46 -0.14
C LEU A 6 3.16 -12.63 -1.44
N GLY A 7 3.05 -13.86 -1.97
CA GLY A 7 2.20 -14.15 -3.12
C GLY A 7 0.73 -13.81 -2.86
N TRP A 8 0.22 -14.12 -1.66
CA TRP A 8 -1.15 -13.74 -1.26
C TRP A 8 -1.32 -12.24 -1.08
N LEU A 9 -0.32 -11.54 -0.52
CA LEU A 9 -0.33 -10.08 -0.43
C LEU A 9 -0.38 -9.42 -1.81
N MET A 10 0.35 -9.95 -2.78
CA MET A 10 0.30 -9.48 -4.17
C MET A 10 -1.05 -9.76 -4.85
N ALA A 11 -1.73 -10.82 -4.43
CA ALA A 11 -3.08 -11.17 -4.89
C ALA A 11 -4.20 -10.44 -4.14
N GLY A 12 -3.88 -9.48 -3.25
CA GLY A 12 -4.88 -8.76 -2.46
C GLY A 12 -5.60 -9.65 -1.44
N LYS A 13 -4.89 -10.59 -0.80
CA LYS A 13 -5.45 -11.50 0.22
C LYS A 13 -4.65 -11.44 1.54
N PRO A 14 -4.75 -10.33 2.30
CA PRO A 14 -3.97 -10.08 3.50
C PRO A 14 -4.35 -11.02 4.65
N ASP A 15 -5.61 -11.47 4.74
CA ASP A 15 -6.03 -12.47 5.73
C ASP A 15 -5.29 -13.78 5.54
N VAL A 16 -5.32 -14.31 4.31
CA VAL A 16 -4.64 -15.56 3.96
C VAL A 16 -3.13 -15.44 4.17
N ALA A 17 -2.56 -14.27 3.85
CA ALA A 17 -1.15 -13.99 4.11
C ALA A 17 -0.86 -13.95 5.62
N GLY A 18 -1.68 -13.26 6.41
CA GLY A 18 -1.57 -13.13 7.86
C GLY A 18 -1.65 -14.49 8.55
N ASP A 19 -2.58 -15.35 8.13
CA ASP A 19 -2.71 -16.71 8.64
C ASP A 19 -1.48 -17.56 8.32
N ALA A 20 -0.96 -17.46 7.09
CA ALA A 20 0.26 -18.15 6.71
C ALA A 20 1.46 -17.69 7.55
N LEU A 21 1.61 -16.38 7.79
CA LEU A 21 2.69 -15.84 8.61
C LEU A 21 2.53 -16.26 10.08
N ARG A 22 1.32 -16.16 10.64
CA ARG A 22 1.02 -16.59 12.01
C ARG A 22 1.39 -18.06 12.20
N LYS A 23 0.97 -18.91 11.27
CA LYS A 23 1.19 -20.36 11.33
C LYS A 23 2.65 -20.76 11.20
N TYR A 24 3.42 -20.09 10.35
CA TYR A 24 4.74 -20.58 9.93
C TYR A 24 5.93 -19.71 10.31
N ALA A 25 5.73 -18.46 10.74
CA ALA A 25 6.81 -17.49 10.92
C ALA A 25 6.76 -16.75 12.27
N THR A 26 5.76 -17.00 13.12
CA THR A 26 5.73 -16.50 14.50
C THR A 26 6.23 -17.55 15.48
N LEU A 27 6.80 -17.14 16.61
CA LEU A 27 7.21 -18.05 17.69
C LEU A 27 6.06 -18.99 18.10
N SER A 28 4.84 -18.47 18.19
CA SER A 28 3.67 -19.26 18.57
C SER A 28 3.32 -20.35 17.53
N GLY A 29 3.31 -20.00 16.24
CA GLY A 29 3.03 -20.96 15.18
C GLY A 29 4.14 -22.00 15.02
N VAL A 30 5.38 -21.55 15.15
CA VAL A 30 6.59 -22.38 15.19
C VAL A 30 6.55 -23.35 16.36
N ALA A 31 6.19 -22.91 17.57
CA ALA A 31 6.07 -23.78 18.75
C ALA A 31 4.92 -24.78 18.63
N ALA A 32 3.83 -24.42 17.97
CA ALA A 32 2.67 -25.30 17.73
C ALA A 32 2.88 -26.31 16.59
N SER A 33 4.01 -26.27 15.89
CA SER A 33 4.33 -27.19 14.79
C SER A 33 4.84 -28.56 15.30
N PRO A 34 4.87 -29.61 14.46
CA PRO A 34 5.44 -30.90 14.83
C PRO A 34 6.89 -30.74 15.32
N ASN A 35 7.21 -31.34 16.47
CA ASN A 35 8.50 -31.15 17.15
C ASN A 35 8.90 -29.67 17.31
N GLY A 36 7.90 -28.80 17.52
CA GLY A 36 8.06 -27.34 17.58
C GLY A 36 9.03 -26.89 18.67
N GLN A 37 10.10 -26.23 18.23
CA GLN A 37 11.04 -25.53 19.10
C GLN A 37 10.91 -24.05 18.80
N PRO A 38 10.82 -23.16 19.81
CA PRO A 38 10.72 -21.73 19.58
C PRO A 38 12.02 -21.21 18.97
N SER A 39 12.02 -21.07 17.65
CA SER A 39 13.09 -20.45 16.88
C SER A 39 12.49 -19.48 15.87
N PHE A 40 13.29 -18.50 15.47
CA PHE A 40 13.01 -17.73 14.28
C PHE A 40 13.89 -18.21 13.14
N TYR A 41 13.34 -18.12 11.94
CA TYR A 41 14.10 -18.18 10.70
C TYR A 41 14.82 -19.51 10.50
N GLU A 42 14.16 -20.64 10.73
CA GLU A 42 14.79 -21.96 10.64
C GLU A 42 14.48 -22.71 9.33
N TYR A 43 15.30 -23.73 9.06
CA TYR A 43 14.96 -24.81 8.13
C TYR A 43 14.65 -26.09 8.91
N ARG A 44 13.62 -26.82 8.49
CA ARG A 44 13.09 -28.00 9.21
C ARG A 44 13.07 -29.23 8.33
N LYS A 45 13.20 -30.39 8.97
CA LYS A 45 13.03 -31.69 8.32
C LYS A 45 11.59 -31.86 7.84
N ALA A 46 11.39 -31.96 6.53
CA ALA A 46 10.07 -31.92 5.90
C ALA A 46 9.46 -33.31 5.63
N ASN A 47 10.25 -34.38 5.69
CA ASN A 47 9.76 -35.74 5.45
C ASN A 47 8.90 -36.20 6.65
N ARG A 48 7.61 -36.44 6.39
CA ARG A 48 6.61 -36.83 7.39
C ARG A 48 6.74 -38.27 7.86
N ASP A 49 7.41 -39.11 7.07
CA ASP A 49 7.55 -40.54 7.35
C ASP A 49 8.70 -40.83 8.32
N LEU A 50 9.48 -39.81 8.68
CA LEU A 50 10.62 -39.92 9.58
C LEU A 50 10.29 -39.39 10.98
N PRO A 51 10.79 -40.02 12.07
CA PRO A 51 10.57 -39.56 13.45
C PRO A 51 11.04 -38.12 13.69
N GLU A 52 12.01 -37.65 12.93
CA GLU A 52 12.57 -36.31 13.05
C GLU A 52 11.76 -35.22 12.30
N TYR A 53 10.60 -35.56 11.73
CA TYR A 53 9.72 -34.61 11.05
C TYR A 53 9.48 -33.35 11.91
N GLY A 54 9.72 -32.18 11.34
CA GLY A 54 9.49 -30.89 12.00
C GLY A 54 10.61 -30.43 12.93
N GLN A 55 11.61 -31.26 13.22
CA GLN A 55 12.82 -30.82 13.94
C GLN A 55 13.60 -29.78 13.13
N ILE A 56 14.25 -28.86 13.84
CA ILE A 56 15.18 -27.90 13.25
C ILE A 56 16.37 -28.66 12.66
N ASP A 57 16.56 -28.52 11.35
CA ASP A 57 17.76 -29.01 10.65
C ASP A 57 18.86 -27.95 10.69
N LYS A 58 18.49 -26.68 10.42
CA LYS A 58 19.42 -25.54 10.47
C LYS A 58 18.80 -24.37 11.23
N PRO A 59 19.36 -23.98 12.39
CA PRO A 59 18.93 -22.76 13.07
C PRO A 59 19.41 -21.53 12.30
N THR A 60 18.67 -20.42 12.42
CA THR A 60 19.14 -19.07 12.08
C THR A 60 19.47 -18.84 10.58
N PHE A 61 18.58 -19.25 9.70
CA PHE A 61 18.55 -18.93 8.27
C PHE A 61 18.11 -17.48 8.03
N LEU A 62 19.04 -16.55 8.27
CA LEU A 62 18.84 -15.08 8.28
C LEU A 62 18.12 -14.51 7.05
N TRP A 63 18.23 -15.14 5.88
CA TRP A 63 17.52 -14.68 4.68
C TRP A 63 16.01 -14.71 4.85
N SER A 64 15.48 -15.70 5.57
CA SER A 64 14.05 -15.77 5.89
C SER A 64 13.59 -14.65 6.82
N GLY A 65 14.50 -14.08 7.62
CA GLY A 65 14.21 -12.93 8.47
C GLY A 65 14.01 -11.63 7.70
N GLY A 66 14.87 -11.36 6.71
CA GLY A 66 14.68 -10.20 5.82
C GLY A 66 13.33 -10.26 5.09
N TRP A 67 12.99 -11.43 4.55
CA TRP A 67 11.69 -11.63 3.91
C TRP A 67 10.52 -11.51 4.88
N PHE A 68 10.65 -11.99 6.11
CA PHE A 68 9.59 -11.92 7.11
C PHE A 68 9.28 -10.46 7.47
N ILE A 69 10.31 -9.64 7.68
CA ILE A 69 10.15 -8.20 7.93
C ILE A 69 9.47 -7.53 6.73
N ASN A 70 9.89 -7.84 5.50
CA ASN A 70 9.24 -7.33 4.28
C ASN A 70 7.75 -7.75 4.21
N ALA A 71 7.43 -8.99 4.57
CA ALA A 71 6.05 -9.46 4.59
C ALA A 71 5.21 -8.73 5.66
N LEU A 72 5.75 -8.47 6.85
CA LEU A 72 5.08 -7.68 7.89
C LEU A 72 4.87 -6.23 7.45
N TYR A 73 5.87 -5.62 6.84
CA TYR A 73 5.79 -4.27 6.26
C TYR A 73 4.64 -4.17 5.25
N GLN A 74 4.53 -5.16 4.36
CA GLN A 74 3.45 -5.22 3.38
C GLN A 74 2.09 -5.60 3.97
N LEU A 75 2.06 -6.43 5.02
CA LEU A 75 0.83 -6.79 5.75
C LEU A 75 0.26 -5.58 6.50
N ALA A 76 1.14 -4.67 6.98
CA ALA A 76 0.78 -3.38 7.56
C ALA A 76 0.32 -2.34 6.51
N GLY A 77 0.08 -2.77 5.27
CA GLY A 77 -0.46 -1.92 4.21
C GLY A 77 0.59 -1.05 3.52
N VAL A 78 1.89 -1.24 3.78
CA VAL A 78 2.92 -0.40 3.14
C VAL A 78 3.38 -1.03 1.82
N ARG A 79 3.50 -0.21 0.78
CA ARG A 79 4.11 -0.55 -0.51
C ARG A 79 5.14 0.51 -0.85
N GLU A 80 6.14 0.13 -1.61
CA GLU A 80 7.16 1.07 -2.05
C GLU A 80 7.55 0.80 -3.49
N ASN A 81 8.02 1.86 -4.13
CA ASN A 81 8.77 1.81 -5.37
C ASN A 81 9.98 2.75 -5.21
N PRO A 82 10.88 2.83 -6.21
CA PRO A 82 12.07 3.66 -6.08
C PRO A 82 11.82 5.15 -5.77
N GLU A 83 10.62 5.66 -6.07
CA GLU A 83 10.29 7.08 -5.95
C GLU A 83 9.37 7.40 -4.76
N ASN A 84 8.55 6.44 -4.31
CA ASN A 84 7.48 6.68 -3.33
C ASN A 84 7.26 5.52 -2.35
N ILE A 85 6.68 5.88 -1.20
CA ILE A 85 6.01 4.96 -0.28
C ILE A 85 4.49 5.18 -0.41
N ALA A 86 3.73 4.10 -0.55
CA ALA A 86 2.27 4.11 -0.64
C ALA A 86 1.65 3.31 0.51
N PHE A 87 0.52 3.79 1.01
CA PHE A 87 -0.30 3.08 1.99
C PHE A 87 -1.52 2.46 1.30
N LEU A 88 -1.85 1.24 1.69
CA LEU A 88 -2.99 0.49 1.17
C LEU A 88 -4.05 0.32 2.26
N PRO A 89 -5.34 0.50 1.94
CA PRO A 89 -6.44 0.33 2.90
C PRO A 89 -6.70 -1.14 3.24
N HIS A 90 -6.28 -2.05 2.37
CA HIS A 90 -6.62 -3.46 2.47
C HIS A 90 -5.68 -4.19 3.45
N LEU A 91 -6.08 -4.21 4.72
CA LEU A 91 -5.40 -4.84 5.85
C LEU A 91 -6.11 -6.15 6.25
N PRO A 92 -5.47 -7.02 7.05
CA PRO A 92 -6.15 -8.17 7.64
C PRO A 92 -7.41 -7.78 8.42
N ALA A 93 -8.43 -8.64 8.36
CA ALA A 93 -9.66 -8.52 9.11
C ALA A 93 -9.39 -8.39 10.61
N GLY A 94 -10.13 -7.51 11.26
CA GLY A 94 -9.95 -7.17 12.68
C GLY A 94 -8.82 -6.18 12.97
N TRP A 95 -8.01 -5.76 11.99
CA TRP A 95 -7.03 -4.69 12.15
C TRP A 95 -7.69 -3.31 12.01
N THR A 96 -8.66 -3.04 12.90
CA THR A 96 -9.50 -1.84 12.82
C THR A 96 -8.91 -0.62 13.52
N ASP A 97 -7.93 -0.81 14.39
CA ASP A 97 -7.17 0.26 15.04
C ASP A 97 -5.73 -0.24 15.23
N ILE A 98 -4.83 0.21 14.37
CA ILE A 98 -3.41 -0.17 14.43
C ILE A 98 -2.54 1.07 14.32
N GLY A 99 -1.40 1.03 14.99
CA GLY A 99 -0.40 2.09 14.92
C GLY A 99 1.00 1.51 14.89
N TYR A 100 1.90 2.15 14.16
CA TYR A 100 3.31 1.78 14.07
C TYR A 100 4.16 2.98 13.67
N ASP A 101 5.44 2.92 14.02
CA ASP A 101 6.41 3.92 13.58
C ASP A 101 7.09 3.45 12.30
N LEU A 102 7.24 4.37 11.34
CA LEU A 102 7.83 4.10 10.04
C LEU A 102 8.84 5.18 9.67
N GLN A 103 10.00 4.79 9.16
CA GLN A 103 10.94 5.74 8.57
C GLN A 103 10.46 6.19 7.19
N LEU A 104 9.93 7.41 7.11
CA LEU A 104 9.51 8.07 5.88
C LEU A 104 10.59 9.09 5.48
N PHE A 105 11.34 8.77 4.42
CA PHE A 105 12.33 9.66 3.81
C PHE A 105 13.34 10.25 4.82
N GLY A 106 13.83 9.41 5.73
CA GLY A 106 14.83 9.78 6.73
C GLY A 106 14.27 10.36 8.04
N ARG A 107 12.94 10.41 8.19
CA ARG A 107 12.26 10.85 9.42
C ARG A 107 11.31 9.79 9.93
N THR A 108 11.30 9.57 11.23
CA THR A 108 10.31 8.68 11.87
C THR A 108 8.95 9.35 11.84
N ALA A 109 7.98 8.71 11.21
CA ALA A 109 6.58 9.10 11.22
C ALA A 109 5.77 8.12 12.07
N ASN A 110 4.82 8.64 12.85
CA ASN A 110 3.79 7.81 13.47
C ASN A 110 2.66 7.55 12.48
N VAL A 111 2.48 6.28 12.09
CA VAL A 111 1.42 5.85 11.18
C VAL A 111 0.31 5.19 11.98
N SER A 112 -0.94 5.57 11.71
CA SER A 112 -2.12 4.93 12.32
C SER A 112 -3.19 4.65 11.29
N TYR A 113 -3.83 3.48 11.41
CA TYR A 113 -5.03 3.13 10.67
C TYR A 113 -6.20 3.02 11.63
N ARG A 114 -7.37 3.49 11.19
CA ARG A 114 -8.63 3.30 11.90
C ARG A 114 -9.74 2.88 10.96
N GLY A 115 -10.74 2.19 11.49
CA GLY A 115 -11.92 1.77 10.75
C GLY A 115 -11.67 0.53 9.90
N ASP A 116 -12.60 0.26 9.00
CA ASP A 116 -12.56 -0.89 8.08
C ASP A 116 -13.09 -0.51 6.70
N GLY A 117 -12.74 -1.30 5.69
CA GLY A 117 -13.15 -1.11 4.31
C GLY A 117 -12.00 -1.11 3.31
N ASP A 118 -12.37 -1.20 2.03
CA ASP A 118 -11.44 -1.37 0.90
C ASP A 118 -10.80 -0.06 0.40
N TYR A 119 -11.19 1.08 0.97
CA TYR A 119 -10.69 2.40 0.61
C TYR A 119 -10.34 3.22 1.84
N PHE A 120 -9.65 4.34 1.63
CA PHE A 120 -9.54 5.38 2.65
C PHE A 120 -10.73 6.33 2.51
N SER A 121 -11.46 6.52 3.62
CA SER A 121 -12.45 7.59 3.76
C SER A 121 -11.76 8.96 3.83
N ALA A 122 -10.71 9.05 4.65
CA ALA A 122 -9.92 10.25 4.84
C ALA A 122 -8.46 9.93 5.16
N ILE A 123 -7.56 10.82 4.74
CA ILE A 123 -6.12 10.74 4.99
C ILE A 123 -5.70 12.05 5.64
N PHE A 124 -4.91 11.97 6.71
CA PHE A 124 -4.34 13.12 7.38
C PHE A 124 -2.83 12.99 7.46
N VAL A 125 -2.13 14.08 7.15
CA VAL A 125 -0.67 14.20 7.23
C VAL A 125 -0.36 15.41 8.09
N ASP A 126 0.37 15.21 9.18
CA ASP A 126 0.72 16.26 10.14
C ASP A 126 -0.51 17.06 10.62
N GLY A 127 -1.61 16.34 10.88
CA GLY A 127 -2.88 16.88 11.33
C GLY A 127 -3.75 17.53 10.25
N LYS A 128 -3.27 17.66 9.01
CA LYS A 128 -4.01 18.28 7.90
C LYS A 128 -4.61 17.24 6.98
N SER A 129 -5.81 17.52 6.45
CA SER A 129 -6.41 16.68 5.41
C SER A 129 -5.49 16.61 4.19
N ALA A 130 -5.31 15.40 3.65
CA ALA A 130 -4.49 15.14 2.49
C ALA A 130 -5.25 14.28 1.48
N HIS A 131 -4.89 14.42 0.21
CA HIS A 131 -5.54 13.73 -0.92
C HIS A 131 -4.60 12.74 -1.60
N SER A 132 -3.64 12.18 -0.84
CA SER A 132 -2.70 11.19 -1.36
C SER A 132 -2.41 10.13 -0.31
N ALA A 133 -2.50 8.87 -0.72
CA ALA A 133 -1.93 7.73 -0.01
C ALA A 133 -0.49 7.43 -0.45
N VAL A 134 0.04 8.20 -1.41
CA VAL A 134 1.38 8.06 -2.00
C VAL A 134 2.25 9.24 -1.58
N PHE A 135 3.43 8.95 -1.05
CA PHE A 135 4.32 9.89 -0.39
C PHE A 135 5.70 9.85 -1.02
N SER A 136 6.28 11.02 -1.29
CA SER A 136 7.68 11.20 -1.72
C SER A 136 8.48 12.16 -0.83
N GLN A 137 7.91 12.50 0.33
CA GLN A 137 8.44 13.48 1.27
C GLN A 137 8.29 12.97 2.72
N PRO A 138 9.12 13.46 3.65
CA PRO A 138 8.99 13.16 5.08
C PRO A 138 7.66 13.65 5.66
N ALA A 139 7.19 12.98 6.72
CA ALA A 139 6.07 13.42 7.56
C ALA A 139 6.37 13.07 9.02
N ASP A 140 5.72 13.74 9.98
CA ASP A 140 5.76 13.38 11.40
C ASP A 140 4.64 12.41 11.77
N SER A 141 3.48 12.55 11.13
CA SER A 141 2.33 11.71 11.40
C SER A 141 1.50 11.47 10.15
N VAL A 142 1.03 10.23 10.00
CA VAL A 142 0.12 9.81 8.95
C VAL A 142 -1.05 9.07 9.60
N ARG A 143 -2.26 9.60 9.46
CA ARG A 143 -3.49 8.98 9.98
C ARG A 143 -4.41 8.62 8.83
N LEU A 144 -4.71 7.33 8.73
CA LEU A 144 -5.42 6.70 7.63
C LEU A 144 -6.76 6.18 8.16
N ILE A 145 -7.88 6.73 7.69
CA ILE A 145 -9.21 6.27 8.08
C ILE A 145 -9.76 5.43 6.95
N ARG A 146 -10.01 4.15 7.19
CA ARG A 146 -10.60 3.21 6.23
C ARG A 146 -12.12 3.33 6.22
N GLY A 147 -12.71 3.19 5.04
CA GLY A 147 -14.15 3.30 4.83
C GLY A 147 -14.50 3.84 3.45
N THR A 148 -15.70 4.40 3.31
CA THR A 148 -16.15 5.03 2.05
C THR A 148 -15.42 6.37 1.84
N PRO A 149 -14.77 6.60 0.68
CA PRO A 149 -14.09 7.86 0.36
C PRO A 149 -14.98 9.09 0.53
N GLU A 150 -14.51 10.10 1.27
CA GLU A 150 -15.20 11.40 1.39
C GLU A 150 -14.78 12.38 0.29
N SER A 151 -13.58 12.20 -0.25
CA SER A 151 -13.01 13.00 -1.34
C SER A 151 -12.06 12.17 -2.20
N PRO A 152 -11.72 12.62 -3.42
CA PRO A 152 -10.76 11.91 -4.27
C PRO A 152 -9.38 11.90 -3.62
N TYR A 153 -8.66 10.79 -3.79
CA TYR A 153 -7.28 10.68 -3.37
C TYR A 153 -6.44 9.85 -4.34
N LEU A 154 -5.15 10.17 -4.39
CA LEU A 154 -4.17 9.39 -5.16
C LEU A 154 -3.85 8.11 -4.39
N ALA A 155 -4.31 6.97 -4.91
CA ALA A 155 -4.11 5.66 -4.30
C ALA A 155 -2.79 5.00 -4.71
N ASN A 156 -2.33 5.24 -5.95
CA ASN A 156 -1.07 4.66 -6.43
C ASN A 156 -0.42 5.53 -7.51
N ALA A 157 0.91 5.54 -7.56
CA ALA A 157 1.68 6.11 -8.66
C ALA A 157 3.07 5.48 -8.78
N ASN A 158 3.56 5.32 -10.01
CA ASN A 158 4.90 4.78 -10.30
C ASN A 158 5.98 5.85 -10.56
N CYS A 159 5.67 7.12 -10.31
CA CYS A 159 6.56 8.26 -10.51
C CYS A 159 6.54 9.17 -9.27
N ARG A 160 7.56 10.01 -9.10
CA ARG A 160 7.72 10.81 -7.88
C ARG A 160 6.60 11.84 -7.73
N ILE A 161 5.85 11.76 -6.65
CA ILE A 161 4.72 12.68 -6.39
C ILE A 161 5.18 13.91 -5.63
N GLN A 162 5.09 15.09 -6.25
CA GLN A 162 5.49 16.36 -5.64
C GLN A 162 4.38 16.95 -4.77
N SER A 163 3.15 16.99 -5.30
CA SER A 163 1.97 17.39 -4.53
C SER A 163 0.69 16.83 -5.13
N VAL A 164 -0.34 16.75 -4.29
CA VAL A 164 -1.69 16.36 -4.67
C VAL A 164 -2.68 17.24 -3.92
N ASP A 165 -3.46 17.99 -4.68
CA ASP A 165 -4.42 18.95 -4.15
C ASP A 165 -5.82 18.65 -4.69
N PHE A 166 -6.85 18.85 -3.86
CA PHE A 166 -8.24 18.76 -4.31
C PHE A 166 -9.00 20.03 -3.92
N ASP A 167 -9.60 20.67 -4.92
CA ASP A 167 -10.50 21.80 -4.74
C ASP A 167 -11.95 21.28 -4.78
N ASN A 168 -12.59 21.22 -3.62
CA ASN A 168 -13.96 20.74 -3.51
C ASN A 168 -15.00 21.68 -4.15
N SER A 169 -14.70 22.97 -4.26
CA SER A 169 -15.60 23.95 -4.89
C SER A 169 -15.57 23.82 -6.41
N ALA A 170 -14.36 23.67 -6.95
CA ALA A 170 -14.14 23.48 -8.39
C ALA A 170 -14.34 22.01 -8.84
N LYS A 171 -14.40 21.07 -7.90
CA LYS A 171 -14.41 19.62 -8.15
C LYS A 171 -13.23 19.20 -9.03
N GLU A 172 -12.05 19.71 -8.66
CA GLU A 172 -10.81 19.58 -9.42
C GLU A 172 -9.69 18.99 -8.54
N MET A 173 -9.07 17.91 -9.00
CA MET A 173 -7.86 17.36 -8.38
C MET A 173 -6.66 17.69 -9.25
N ARG A 174 -5.60 18.19 -8.62
CA ARG A 174 -4.33 18.53 -9.26
C ARG A 174 -3.25 17.60 -8.72
N ILE A 175 -2.50 16.99 -9.62
CA ILE A 175 -1.36 16.13 -9.28
C ILE A 175 -0.13 16.70 -9.96
N PHE A 176 0.88 17.02 -9.17
CA PHE A 176 2.20 17.39 -9.67
C PHE A 176 3.16 16.25 -9.38
N ALA A 177 3.85 15.81 -10.43
CA ALA A 177 4.75 14.67 -10.36
C ALA A 177 5.98 14.88 -11.24
N ALA A 178 7.04 14.12 -10.95
CA ALA A 178 8.23 14.04 -11.78
C ALA A 178 8.39 12.59 -12.25
N GLY A 179 8.35 12.38 -13.56
CA GLY A 179 8.52 11.09 -14.20
C GLY A 179 9.95 10.88 -14.69
N ILE A 180 10.33 9.62 -14.88
CA ILE A 180 11.58 9.27 -15.56
C ILE A 180 11.35 9.42 -17.08
N PRO A 181 12.09 10.27 -17.80
CA PRO A 181 11.89 10.45 -19.23
C PRO A 181 11.89 9.13 -20.00
N ARG A 182 11.02 9.01 -21.01
CA ARG A 182 10.84 7.82 -21.85
C ARG A 182 10.21 6.61 -21.16
N THR A 183 9.66 6.78 -19.95
CA THR A 183 8.80 5.77 -19.30
C THR A 183 7.32 6.17 -19.41
N THR A 184 6.43 5.36 -18.86
CA THR A 184 5.01 5.73 -18.69
C THR A 184 4.75 5.96 -17.22
N ALA A 185 4.25 7.16 -16.90
CA ALA A 185 3.75 7.48 -15.58
C ALA A 185 2.31 6.94 -15.45
N THR A 186 2.07 6.12 -14.45
CA THR A 186 0.76 5.55 -14.14
C THR A 186 0.25 6.10 -12.83
N PHE A 187 -1.04 6.41 -12.79
CA PHE A 187 -1.73 6.96 -11.63
C PHE A 187 -3.02 6.18 -11.41
N SER A 188 -3.32 5.89 -10.15
CA SER A 188 -4.60 5.33 -9.73
C SER A 188 -5.23 6.25 -8.70
N ILE A 189 -6.41 6.77 -9.01
CA ILE A 189 -7.17 7.69 -8.18
C ILE A 189 -8.43 6.98 -7.73
N VAL A 190 -8.74 7.05 -6.44
CA VAL A 190 -10.00 6.59 -5.88
C VAL A 190 -10.86 7.83 -5.60
N SER A 191 -12.13 7.80 -5.98
CA SER A 191 -13.02 8.95 -5.88
C SER A 191 -14.46 8.53 -5.55
N PRO A 192 -15.16 9.25 -4.65
CA PRO A 192 -16.61 9.10 -4.49
C PRO A 192 -17.41 9.84 -5.57
N MET A 193 -16.73 10.62 -6.41
CA MET A 193 -17.34 11.41 -7.48
C MET A 193 -16.93 10.85 -8.84
N LYS A 194 -17.86 10.90 -9.79
CA LYS A 194 -17.62 10.42 -11.14
C LYS A 194 -16.61 11.33 -11.85
N PRO A 195 -15.51 10.79 -12.41
CA PRO A 195 -14.57 11.59 -13.20
C PRO A 195 -15.18 11.96 -14.55
N THR A 196 -14.96 13.19 -14.99
CA THR A 196 -15.49 13.72 -16.26
C THR A 196 -14.40 13.92 -17.30
N ALA A 197 -13.22 14.38 -16.88
CA ALA A 197 -12.09 14.59 -17.76
C ALA A 197 -10.77 14.51 -16.99
N CYS A 198 -9.70 14.15 -17.70
CA CYS A 198 -8.34 14.35 -17.25
C CYS A 198 -7.55 15.06 -18.36
N ARG A 199 -6.72 16.01 -17.98
CA ARG A 199 -5.82 16.71 -18.91
C ARG A 199 -4.45 16.92 -18.28
N ASP A 200 -3.46 16.97 -19.14
CA ASP A 200 -2.17 17.57 -18.81
C ASP A 200 -2.35 19.09 -18.80
N ARG A 201 -1.95 19.74 -17.71
CA ARG A 201 -2.16 21.17 -17.48
C ARG A 201 -1.34 22.03 -18.43
N ASP A 202 -0.09 21.65 -18.67
CA ASP A 202 0.89 22.47 -19.37
C ASP A 202 0.66 22.42 -20.88
N SER A 203 0.33 21.24 -21.41
CA SER A 203 -0.01 21.05 -22.82
C SER A 203 -1.49 21.24 -23.13
N GLY A 204 -2.37 21.22 -22.12
CA GLY A 204 -3.82 21.21 -22.27
C GLY A 204 -4.38 19.91 -22.87
N LYS A 205 -3.52 18.93 -23.16
CA LYS A 205 -3.90 17.70 -23.85
C LYS A 205 -4.76 16.82 -22.96
N SER A 206 -5.91 16.37 -23.49
CA SER A 206 -6.74 15.38 -22.82
C SER A 206 -6.02 14.03 -22.70
N LEU A 207 -6.13 13.42 -21.54
CA LEU A 207 -5.54 12.12 -21.22
C LEU A 207 -6.65 11.07 -21.10
N ALA A 208 -6.38 9.87 -21.63
CA ALA A 208 -7.32 8.77 -21.55
C ALA A 208 -7.43 8.28 -20.09
N MET A 209 -8.66 8.01 -19.65
CA MET A 209 -8.95 7.46 -18.33
C MET A 209 -9.59 6.08 -18.48
N LYS A 210 -9.12 5.11 -17.69
CA LYS A 210 -9.79 3.82 -17.50
C LYS A 210 -10.54 3.88 -16.17
N VAL A 211 -11.86 4.01 -16.23
CA VAL A 211 -12.71 4.18 -15.04
C VAL A 211 -13.42 2.86 -14.74
N GLN A 212 -13.31 2.39 -13.50
CA GLN A 212 -14.07 1.28 -12.96
C GLN A 212 -14.95 1.79 -11.83
N SER A 213 -16.22 1.38 -11.79
CA SER A 213 -17.13 1.69 -10.69
C SER A 213 -17.33 0.44 -9.84
N GLN A 214 -17.25 0.60 -8.53
CA GLN A 214 -17.51 -0.42 -7.53
C GLN A 214 -18.47 0.19 -6.50
N GLY A 215 -19.77 -0.03 -6.69
CA GLY A 215 -20.80 0.71 -5.95
C GLY A 215 -20.68 2.21 -6.22
N ASP A 216 -20.65 3.00 -5.14
CA ASP A 216 -20.56 4.47 -5.20
C ASP A 216 -19.11 5.00 -5.32
N VAL A 217 -18.13 4.11 -5.50
CA VAL A 217 -16.71 4.47 -5.60
C VAL A 217 -16.21 4.25 -7.03
N PHE A 218 -15.46 5.22 -7.53
CA PHE A 218 -14.79 5.20 -8.84
C PHE A 218 -13.29 5.01 -8.66
N VAL A 219 -12.73 4.03 -9.36
CA VAL A 219 -11.28 3.83 -9.49
C VAL A 219 -10.88 4.28 -10.90
N VAL A 220 -10.04 5.31 -10.96
CA VAL A 220 -9.62 5.98 -12.19
C VAL A 220 -8.15 5.69 -12.42
N ASN A 221 -7.83 5.00 -13.50
CA ASN A 221 -6.46 4.72 -13.89
C ASN A 221 -6.07 5.56 -15.11
N ILE A 222 -4.93 6.23 -15.03
CA ILE A 222 -4.43 7.17 -16.03
C ILE A 222 -3.00 6.78 -16.38
N ASP A 223 -2.75 6.65 -17.68
CA ASP A 223 -1.43 6.44 -18.25
C ASP A 223 -1.02 7.74 -18.96
N SER A 224 0.12 8.32 -18.58
CA SER A 224 0.68 9.53 -19.19
C SER A 224 2.14 9.30 -19.60
N PRO A 225 2.60 9.79 -20.77
CA PRO A 225 4.01 9.76 -21.12
C PRO A 225 4.83 10.45 -20.04
N ALA A 226 5.82 9.78 -19.45
CA ALA A 226 6.60 10.35 -18.38
C ALA A 226 7.49 11.49 -18.90
N GLN A 227 7.36 12.65 -18.26
CA GLN A 227 8.18 13.83 -18.49
C GLN A 227 8.86 14.25 -17.19
N GLN A 228 9.90 15.09 -17.27
CA GLN A 228 10.59 15.59 -16.08
C GLN A 228 9.62 16.26 -15.10
N ASN A 229 8.63 16.98 -15.63
CA ASN A 229 7.53 17.56 -14.86
C ASN A 229 6.21 17.13 -15.51
N LEU A 230 5.28 16.67 -14.68
CA LEU A 230 3.94 16.27 -15.05
C LEU A 230 2.96 17.03 -14.18
N SER A 231 2.00 17.69 -14.81
CA SER A 231 0.91 18.36 -14.11
C SER A 231 -0.41 17.81 -14.65
N LEU A 232 -1.11 17.02 -13.83
CA LEU A 232 -2.40 16.45 -14.19
C LEU A 232 -3.52 17.24 -13.51
N VAL A 233 -4.59 17.44 -14.25
CA VAL A 233 -5.84 18.02 -13.76
C VAL A 233 -6.96 17.04 -14.06
N LEU A 234 -7.55 16.50 -13.00
CA LEU A 234 -8.73 15.64 -13.07
C LEU A 234 -9.96 16.46 -12.64
N LEU A 235 -11.02 16.38 -13.43
CA LEU A 235 -12.30 17.02 -13.17
C LEU A 235 -13.32 15.95 -12.79
N PHE A 236 -14.19 16.30 -11.85
CA PHE A 236 -15.26 15.44 -11.36
C PHE A 236 -16.63 16.11 -11.58
N ASP A 237 -17.68 15.29 -11.64
CA ASP A 237 -19.06 15.79 -11.66
C ASP A 237 -19.35 16.59 -10.38
N LYS A 238 -20.22 17.60 -10.52
CA LYS A 238 -20.63 18.50 -9.44
C LYS A 238 -21.60 17.85 -8.47
#